data_AF-A0A9P1JX83-F1
#
_entry.id   AF-A0A9P1JX83-F1
#
_cell.length_a   1.000
_cell.length_b   1.000
_cell.length_c   1.000
_cell.angle_alpha   90.00
_cell.angle_beta   90.00
_cell.angle_gamma   90.00
#
_symmetry.space_group_name_H-M   'P 1'
#
loop_
_entity.id
_entity.type
_entity.pdbx_description
1 polymer ?
#
loop_
_entity_poly.entity_id
_entity_poly.type
_entity_poly.pdbx_seq_one_letter_code
_entity_poly.pdbx_strand_id
1 'polypeptide(L)'
;MTDTAQVSNAFQTFMKEAPAHQQAWLEAVKKLGLASALDAKTAELVYIGILAAARLESGLPFHVAEAKRLGATRDEVVSAVLAGLPAVGNAVIQALPVAVAAYDRS
;
A
#
# COMPACT_ATOMS: atom_id res chain seq x y z
N MET A 1 -6.87 5.40 -16.93
CA MET A 1 -5.40 5.33 -16.89
C MET A 1 -5.01 5.40 -15.44
N THR A 2 -4.41 4.35 -14.89
CA THR A 2 -3.92 4.31 -13.52
C THR A 2 -2.86 5.40 -13.39
N ASP A 3 -3.02 6.31 -12.43
CA ASP A 3 -2.05 7.36 -12.20
C ASP A 3 -0.74 6.72 -11.70
N THR A 4 0.21 6.55 -12.63
CA THR A 4 1.51 5.93 -12.36
C THR A 4 2.38 6.77 -11.42
N ALA A 5 1.98 8.02 -11.12
CA ALA A 5 2.74 8.92 -10.25
C ALA A 5 2.98 8.36 -8.84
N GLN A 6 2.14 7.42 -8.38
CA GLN A 6 2.22 6.87 -7.02
C GLN A 6 2.93 5.51 -6.95
N VAL A 7 3.27 4.91 -8.10
CA VAL A 7 4.00 3.64 -8.16
C VAL A 7 5.49 3.90 -7.91
N SER A 8 6.12 3.11 -7.04
CA SER A 8 7.52 3.31 -6.67
C SER A 8 8.49 3.16 -7.85
N ASN A 9 9.61 3.88 -7.82
CA ASN A 9 10.67 3.75 -8.82
C ASN A 9 11.16 2.30 -8.98
N ALA A 10 11.25 1.56 -7.87
CA ALA A 10 11.63 0.15 -7.90
C ALA A 10 10.62 -0.70 -8.67
N PHE A 11 9.32 -0.50 -8.45
CA PHE A 11 8.28 -1.24 -9.18
C PHE A 11 8.19 -0.82 -10.65
N GLN A 12 8.36 0.47 -10.96
CA GLN A 12 8.46 0.95 -12.34
C GLN A 12 9.66 0.31 -13.07
N THR A 13 10.81 0.22 -12.41
CA THR A 13 12.00 -0.45 -12.94
C THR A 13 11.73 -1.95 -13.15
N PHE A 14 11.05 -2.61 -12.20
CA PHE A 14 10.65 -4.01 -12.34
C PHE A 14 9.74 -4.25 -13.56
N MET A 15 8.77 -3.36 -13.80
CA MET A 15 7.90 -3.41 -14.98
C MET A 15 8.68 -3.31 -16.29
N LYS A 16 9.71 -2.46 -16.34
CA LYS A 16 10.51 -2.21 -17.54
C LYS A 16 11.52 -3.31 -17.81
N GLU A 17 12.29 -3.70 -16.79
CA GLU A 17 13.46 -4.58 -16.96
C GLU A 17 13.10 -6.07 -16.91
N ALA A 18 11.95 -6.44 -16.31
CA ALA A 18 11.53 -7.83 -16.17
C ALA A 18 10.01 -8.04 -16.44
N PRO A 19 9.48 -7.63 -17.62
CA PRO A 19 8.04 -7.59 -17.88
C PRO A 19 7.35 -8.95 -17.77
N ALA A 20 7.99 -10.06 -18.16
CA ALA A 20 7.40 -11.39 -18.04
C ALA A 20 7.21 -11.82 -16.57
N HIS A 21 8.19 -11.53 -15.71
CA HIS A 21 8.08 -11.78 -14.26
C HIS A 21 7.01 -10.89 -13.64
N GLN A 22 6.97 -9.62 -14.05
CA GLN A 22 5.99 -8.66 -13.56
C GLN A 22 4.55 -9.05 -13.94
N GLN A 23 4.33 -9.55 -15.16
CA GLN A 23 3.01 -10.01 -15.60
C GLN A 23 2.53 -11.20 -14.76
N ALA A 24 3.39 -12.21 -14.57
CA ALA A 24 3.06 -13.38 -13.73
C ALA A 24 2.77 -12.96 -12.28
N TRP A 25 3.57 -12.04 -11.74
CA TRP A 25 3.37 -11.48 -10.40
C TRP A 25 2.03 -10.75 -10.28
N LEU A 26 1.69 -9.85 -11.21
CA LEU A 26 0.41 -9.13 -11.18
C LEU A 26 -0.80 -10.04 -11.34
N GLU A 27 -0.69 -11.10 -12.13
CA GLU A 27 -1.76 -12.10 -12.24
C GLU A 27 -1.98 -12.80 -10.89
N ALA A 28 -0.91 -13.19 -10.19
CA ALA A 28 -1.00 -13.77 -8.86
C ALA A 28 -1.61 -12.79 -7.85
N VAL A 29 -1.13 -11.54 -7.80
CA VAL A 29 -1.68 -10.48 -6.92
C VAL A 29 -3.17 -10.28 -7.17
N LYS A 30 -3.60 -10.19 -8.43
CA LYS A 30 -5.02 -10.04 -8.79
C LYS A 30 -5.85 -11.23 -8.30
N LYS A 31 -5.38 -12.46 -8.51
CA LYS A 31 -6.11 -13.67 -8.09
C LYS A 31 -6.20 -13.77 -6.57
N LEU A 32 -5.13 -13.44 -5.84
CA LEU A 32 -5.14 -13.39 -4.38
C LEU A 32 -6.14 -12.34 -3.86
N GLY A 33 -6.17 -11.15 -4.49
CA GLY A 33 -7.16 -10.11 -4.17
C GLY A 33 -8.60 -10.57 -4.38
N LEU A 34 -8.90 -11.23 -5.52
CA LEU A 34 -10.24 -11.77 -5.81
C LEU A 34 -10.66 -12.90 -4.87
N ALA A 35 -9.71 -13.64 -4.31
CA ALA A 35 -9.99 -14.69 -3.34
C ALA A 35 -10.21 -14.17 -1.91
N SER A 36 -9.87 -12.91 -1.63
CA SER A 36 -10.07 -12.29 -0.32
C SER A 36 -11.55 -12.07 -0.05
N ALA A 37 -11.96 -12.32 1.20
CA ALA A 37 -13.31 -11.98 1.68
C ALA A 37 -13.43 -10.52 2.17
N LEU A 38 -12.31 -9.80 2.27
CA LEU A 38 -12.31 -8.39 2.68
C LEU A 38 -12.85 -7.53 1.54
N ASP A 39 -13.63 -6.51 1.90
CA ASP A 39 -13.92 -5.43 0.95
C ASP A 39 -12.63 -4.67 0.61
N ALA A 40 -12.65 -3.98 -0.54
CA ALA A 40 -11.44 -3.33 -1.07
C ALA A 40 -10.85 -2.28 -0.11
N LYS A 41 -11.68 -1.49 0.58
CA LYS A 41 -11.20 -0.44 1.50
C LYS A 41 -10.49 -1.08 2.69
N THR A 42 -11.12 -2.10 3.28
CA THR A 42 -10.53 -2.85 4.40
C THR A 42 -9.23 -3.54 3.98
N ALA A 43 -9.19 -4.14 2.79
CA ALA A 43 -7.99 -4.79 2.27
C ALA A 43 -6.80 -3.82 2.12
N GLU A 44 -7.04 -2.62 1.57
CA GLU A 44 -5.99 -1.60 1.44
C GLU A 44 -5.49 -1.09 2.81
N LEU A 45 -6.40 -0.85 3.76
CA LEU A 45 -6.01 -0.44 5.12
C LEU A 45 -5.18 -1.52 5.83
N VAL A 46 -5.56 -2.79 5.70
CA VAL A 46 -4.76 -3.91 6.22
C VAL A 46 -3.38 -3.95 5.55
N TYR A 47 -3.34 -3.78 4.22
CA TYR A 47 -2.08 -3.81 3.48
C TYR A 47 -1.14 -2.65 3.83
N ILE A 48 -1.67 -1.44 4.06
CA ILE A 48 -0.91 -0.29 4.59
C ILE A 48 -0.24 -0.64 5.93
N GLY A 49 -0.98 -1.28 6.84
CA GLY A 49 -0.41 -1.73 8.13
C GLY A 49 0.70 -2.77 7.95
N ILE A 50 0.55 -3.70 7.00
CA ILE A 50 1.58 -4.69 6.65
C ILE A 50 2.83 -4.02 6.08
N LEU A 51 2.66 -3.07 5.15
CA LEU A 51 3.78 -2.31 4.58
C LEU A 51 4.55 -1.54 5.66
N ALA A 52 3.84 -0.91 6.60
CA ALA A 52 4.44 -0.22 7.73
C ALA A 52 5.24 -1.18 8.63
N ALA A 53 4.65 -2.33 8.99
CA ALA A 53 5.31 -3.35 9.81
C ALA A 53 6.54 -3.97 9.10
N ALA A 54 6.46 -4.17 7.79
CA ALA A 54 7.54 -4.71 6.97
C ALA A 54 8.59 -3.66 6.55
N ARG A 55 8.41 -2.38 6.93
CA ARG A 55 9.27 -1.25 6.52
C ARG A 55 9.39 -1.09 5.00
N LEU A 56 8.31 -1.40 4.28
CA LEU A 56 8.20 -1.29 2.82
C LEU A 56 7.57 0.05 2.41
N GLU A 57 8.16 1.15 2.88
CA GLU A 57 7.59 2.50 2.76
C GLU A 57 7.38 2.95 1.31
N SER A 58 8.17 2.43 0.37
CA SER A 58 8.05 2.77 -1.05
C SER A 58 6.72 2.34 -1.68
N GLY A 59 6.02 1.36 -1.09
CA GLY A 59 4.69 0.93 -1.52
C GLY A 59 3.56 1.78 -0.96
N LEU A 60 3.79 2.52 0.14
CA LEU A 60 2.74 3.27 0.84
C LEU A 60 2.03 4.30 -0.04
N PRO A 61 2.70 5.10 -0.88
CA PRO A 61 1.99 6.11 -1.68
C PRO A 61 0.85 5.53 -2.52
N PHE A 62 1.14 4.48 -3.29
CA PHE A 62 0.15 3.80 -4.12
C PHE A 62 -1.05 3.29 -3.31
N HIS A 63 -0.79 2.55 -2.23
CA HIS A 63 -1.85 1.92 -1.44
C HIS A 63 -2.66 2.92 -0.62
N VAL A 64 -2.04 4.01 -0.15
CA VAL A 64 -2.76 5.11 0.51
C VAL A 64 -3.67 5.85 -0.47
N ALA A 65 -3.21 6.12 -1.69
CA ALA A 65 -4.04 6.74 -2.71
C ALA A 65 -5.23 5.85 -3.11
N GLU A 66 -5.01 4.54 -3.23
CA GLU A 66 -6.08 3.60 -3.53
C GLU A 66 -7.08 3.49 -2.36
N ALA A 67 -6.60 3.42 -1.12
CA ALA A 67 -7.47 3.47 0.07
C ALA A 67 -8.34 4.73 0.08
N LYS A 68 -7.74 5.91 -0.19
CA LYS A 68 -8.48 7.18 -0.28
C LYS A 68 -9.53 7.16 -1.39
N ARG A 69 -9.18 6.63 -2.57
CA ARG A 69 -10.11 6.46 -3.71
C ARG A 69 -11.29 5.55 -3.34
N LEU A 70 -11.07 4.58 -2.45
CA LEU A 70 -12.08 3.67 -1.91
C LEU A 70 -12.84 4.26 -0.70
N GLY A 71 -12.61 5.53 -0.37
CA GLY A 71 -13.32 6.25 0.69
C GLY A 71 -12.71 6.10 2.08
N ALA A 72 -11.46 5.63 2.20
CA ALA A 72 -10.75 5.66 3.47
C ALA A 72 -10.48 7.11 3.89
N THR A 73 -10.65 7.39 5.17
CA THR A 73 -10.33 8.68 5.78
C THR A 73 -8.85 8.75 6.15
N ARG A 74 -8.37 9.97 6.37
CA ARG A 74 -7.01 10.23 6.85
C ARG A 74 -6.73 9.51 8.18
N ASP A 75 -7.71 9.51 9.08
CA ASP A 75 -7.60 8.89 10.40
C ASP A 75 -7.58 7.36 10.30
N GLU A 76 -8.32 6.77 9.36
CA GLU A 76 -8.23 5.33 9.07
C GLU A 76 -6.83 4.94 8.56
N VAL A 77 -6.20 5.76 7.71
CA VAL A 77 -4.82 5.52 7.24
C VAL A 77 -3.81 5.61 8.38
N VAL A 78 -3.90 6.63 9.24
CA VAL A 78 -3.05 6.74 10.44
C VAL A 78 -3.25 5.54 11.37
N SER A 79 -4.50 5.13 11.57
CA SER A 79 -4.85 3.97 12.39
C SER A 79 -4.28 2.66 11.82
N ALA A 80 -4.32 2.48 10.50
CA ALA A 80 -3.74 1.33 9.82
C ALA A 80 -2.22 1.22 10.05
N VAL A 81 -1.49 2.33 9.91
CA VAL A 81 -0.04 2.37 10.20
C VAL A 81 0.24 1.99 11.67
N LEU A 82 -0.55 2.53 12.60
CA LEU A 82 -0.37 2.31 14.03
C LEU A 82 -0.90 0.96 14.52
N ALA A 83 -1.68 0.22 13.73
CA ALA A 83 -2.25 -1.06 14.11
C ALA A 83 -1.18 -2.09 14.53
N GLY A 84 -0.01 -2.03 13.90
CA GLY A 84 1.13 -2.89 14.24
C GLY A 84 1.90 -2.47 15.50
N LEU A 85 1.69 -1.26 16.04
CA LEU A 85 2.51 -0.68 17.12
C LEU A 85 2.64 -1.60 18.35
N PRO A 86 1.57 -2.25 18.86
CA PRO A 86 1.69 -3.16 20.01
C PRO A 86 2.43 -4.47 19.69
N ALA A 87 2.38 -4.94 18.45
CA ALA A 87 2.90 -6.25 18.06
C ALA A 87 4.34 -6.21 17.54
N VAL A 88 4.70 -5.18 16.77
CA VAL A 88 6.01 -5.04 16.12
C VAL A 88 6.82 -3.84 16.64
N GLY A 89 6.29 -3.10 17.62
CA GLY A 89 6.96 -1.99 18.29
C GLY A 89 6.95 -0.68 17.49
N ASN A 90 7.69 0.31 18.00
CA ASN A 90 7.68 1.70 17.49
C ASN A 90 8.22 1.87 16.06
N ALA A 91 8.79 0.81 15.46
CA ALA A 91 9.28 0.82 14.08
C ALA A 91 8.25 1.33 13.07
N VAL A 92 6.96 1.03 13.29
CA VAL A 92 5.87 1.41 12.37
C VAL A 92 5.68 2.92 12.24
N ILE A 93 6.11 3.72 13.23
CA ILE A 93 5.92 5.17 13.18
C ILE A 93 6.76 5.82 12.05
N GLN A 94 7.79 5.14 11.55
CA GLN A 94 8.59 5.60 10.42
C GLN A 94 7.77 5.69 9.12
N ALA A 95 6.68 4.92 9.01
CA ALA A 95 5.76 5.00 7.88
C ALA A 95 4.83 6.22 7.93
N LEU A 96 4.65 6.87 9.10
CA LEU A 96 3.66 7.95 9.26
C LEU A 96 3.91 9.14 8.32
N PRO A 97 5.12 9.70 8.18
CA PRO A 97 5.34 10.86 7.31
C PRO A 97 5.00 10.55 5.84
N VAL A 98 5.37 9.34 5.37
CA VAL A 98 5.12 8.91 3.99
C VAL A 98 3.62 8.68 3.75
N ALA A 99 2.94 7.98 4.67
CA ALA A 99 1.52 7.68 4.55
C ALA A 99 0.66 8.96 4.60
N VAL A 100 0.94 9.86 5.55
CA VAL A 100 0.22 11.15 5.66
C VAL A 100 0.45 12.01 4.42
N ALA A 101 1.70 12.16 3.99
CA ALA A 101 2.01 12.97 2.82
C ALA A 101 1.41 12.38 1.53
N ALA A 102 1.30 11.06 1.42
CA ALA A 102 0.62 10.40 0.31
C ALA A 102 -0.89 10.70 0.32
N TYR A 103 -1.54 10.61 1.48
CA TYR A 103 -2.98 10.89 1.61
C TYR A 103 -3.30 12.35 1.27
N ASP A 104 -2.48 13.28 1.73
CA ASP A 104 -2.71 14.72 1.54
C ASP A 104 -2.47 15.18 0.09
N ARG A 105 -1.69 14.42 -0.70
CA ARG A 105 -1.40 14.70 -2.13
C ARG A 105 -2.26 13.93 -3.12
N SER A 106 -3.00 12.90 -2.69
CA SER A 106 -3.88 12.08 -3.54
C SER A 106 -5.25 12.71 -3.75
#